data_AF-A0AAD4K603-F1
#
_entry.id   AF-A0AAD4K603-F1
#
_cell.length_a   1.000
_cell.length_b   1.000
_cell.length_c   1.000
_cell.angle_alpha   90.00
_cell.angle_beta   90.00
_cell.angle_gamma   90.00
#
_symmetry.space_group_name_H-M   'P 1'
#
loop_
_entity.id
_entity.type
_entity.pdbx_description
1 polymer ?
#
loop_
_entity_poly.entity_id
_entity_poly.type
_entity_poly.pdbx_seq_one_letter_code
_entity_poly.pdbx_strand_id
1 'polypeptide(L)'
;MLKARLEHDAVYGRCLATAEAVQPGEIVVEELPFAYGPKRDSGIVCLGCYRYLQFGEDGDGDGDRCERCDWPLCGSCADDEETAAGGDHRGECEVFAKARVTFAGNVSEDGVCPQLDCITPLRLVEG
;
A
#
# COMPACT_ATOMS: atom_id res chain seq x y z
N MET A 1 15.05 -21.29 8.10
CA MET A 1 15.56 -20.46 9.22
C MET A 1 16.37 -19.33 8.61
N LEU A 2 16.21 -18.11 9.09
CA LEU A 2 16.95 -16.94 8.59
C LEU A 2 18.46 -17.18 8.78
N LYS A 3 19.29 -16.85 7.79
CA LYS A 3 20.76 -16.94 7.90
C LYS A 3 21.36 -15.68 8.52
N ALA A 4 20.60 -15.03 9.38
CA ALA A 4 20.89 -13.70 9.90
C ALA A 4 20.78 -13.67 11.43
N ARG A 5 21.59 -12.83 12.07
CA ARG A 5 21.55 -12.57 13.52
C ARG A 5 21.70 -11.07 13.79
N LEU A 6 21.07 -10.61 14.87
CA LEU A 6 21.25 -9.24 15.37
C LEU A 6 22.60 -9.11 16.06
N GLU A 7 23.31 -8.04 15.75
CA GLU A 7 24.56 -7.65 16.39
C GLU A 7 24.57 -6.16 16.73
N HIS A 8 25.58 -5.76 17.51
CA HIS A 8 25.84 -4.36 17.81
C HIS A 8 27.25 -3.99 17.35
N ASP A 9 27.33 -3.16 16.32
CA ASP A 9 28.57 -2.54 15.86
C ASP A 9 28.86 -1.27 16.67
N ALA A 10 30.13 -1.04 17.00
CA ALA A 10 30.52 0.09 17.85
C ALA A 10 30.34 1.46 17.18
N VAL A 11 30.31 1.52 15.84
CA VAL A 11 30.18 2.75 15.05
C VAL A 11 28.74 2.93 14.56
N TYR A 12 28.10 1.85 14.09
CA TYR A 12 26.79 1.89 13.43
C TYR A 12 25.61 1.49 14.33
N GLY A 13 25.87 0.96 15.53
CA GLY A 13 24.84 0.49 16.45
C GLY A 13 24.26 -0.86 16.04
N ARG A 14 22.93 -1.02 16.17
CA ARG A 14 22.26 -2.29 15.85
C ARG A 14 22.34 -2.60 14.36
N CYS A 15 22.86 -3.78 14.03
CA CYS A 15 22.99 -4.26 12.66
C CYS A 15 22.57 -5.72 12.53
N LEU A 16 22.43 -6.18 11.30
CA LEU A 16 22.16 -7.57 10.97
C LEU A 16 23.41 -8.17 10.32
N ALA A 17 23.94 -9.25 10.91
CA ALA A 17 25.09 -9.99 10.41
C ALA A 17 24.67 -11.38 9.96
N THR A 18 25.45 -12.03 9.09
CA THR A 18 25.19 -13.42 8.72
C THR A 18 25.48 -14.34 9.90
N ALA A 19 24.57 -15.27 10.19
CA ALA A 19 24.75 -16.25 11.27
C ALA A 19 25.68 -17.41 10.87
N GLU A 20 25.90 -17.60 9.57
CA GLU A 20 26.74 -18.63 8.97
C GLU A 20 27.35 -18.14 7.63
N ALA A 21 28.15 -18.97 6.97
CA ALA A 21 28.68 -18.67 5.63
C ALA A 21 27.56 -18.72 4.59
N VAL A 22 27.50 -17.71 3.73
CA VAL A 22 26.49 -17.58 2.65
C VAL A 22 27.13 -17.67 1.28
N GLN A 23 26.42 -18.24 0.31
CA GLN A 23 26.87 -18.33 -1.08
C GLN A 23 26.17 -17.28 -1.98
N PRO A 24 26.78 -16.90 -3.12
CA PRO A 24 26.12 -16.01 -4.08
C PRO A 24 24.74 -16.53 -4.49
N GLY A 25 23.71 -15.70 -4.37
CA GLY A 25 22.32 -16.04 -4.69
C GLY A 25 21.51 -16.64 -3.55
N GLU A 26 22.09 -16.87 -2.37
CA GLU A 26 21.32 -17.33 -1.21
C GLU A 26 20.48 -16.20 -0.58
N ILE A 27 19.26 -16.55 -0.15
CA ILE A 27 18.40 -15.67 0.62
C ILE A 27 18.90 -15.65 2.08
N VAL A 28 19.32 -14.47 2.54
CA VAL A 28 19.82 -14.25 3.91
C VAL A 28 18.68 -13.89 4.86
N VAL A 29 17.76 -13.05 4.38
CA VAL A 29 16.58 -12.56 5.10
C VAL A 29 15.40 -12.55 4.15
N GLU A 30 14.25 -12.94 4.67
CA GLU A 30 12.96 -12.77 4.05
C GLU A 30 11.99 -12.32 5.14
N GLU A 31 11.30 -11.21 4.92
CA GLU A 31 10.33 -10.65 5.84
C GLU A 31 9.14 -10.10 5.07
N LEU A 32 7.97 -10.17 5.69
CA LEU A 32 6.79 -9.46 5.19
C LEU A 32 6.87 -8.00 5.65
N PRO A 33 6.45 -7.04 4.80
CA PRO A 33 6.38 -5.65 5.22
C PRO A 33 5.39 -5.51 6.38
N PHE A 34 5.72 -4.65 7.34
CA PHE A 34 4.79 -4.33 8.43
C PHE A 34 3.51 -3.68 7.91
N ALA A 35 3.65 -2.73 6.98
CA ALA A 35 2.56 -2.11 6.25
C ALA A 35 3.06 -1.67 4.88
N TYR A 36 2.15 -1.61 3.90
CA TYR A 36 2.44 -1.11 2.56
C TYR A 36 1.20 -0.44 1.97
N GLY A 37 1.43 0.44 1.00
CA GLY A 37 0.38 1.23 0.39
C GLY A 37 0.93 2.16 -0.69
N PRO A 38 0.11 3.11 -1.19
CA PRO A 38 0.54 4.10 -2.15
C PRO A 38 1.79 4.84 -1.68
N LYS A 39 2.71 5.08 -2.63
CA LYS A 39 3.90 5.90 -2.38
C LYS A 39 3.45 7.33 -2.09
N ARG A 40 4.13 8.00 -1.16
CA ARG A 40 3.97 9.45 -1.00
C ARG A 40 4.16 10.14 -2.35
N ASP A 41 3.30 11.11 -2.62
CA ASP A 41 3.29 11.89 -3.86
C ASP A 41 3.00 11.02 -5.11
N SER A 42 2.22 9.95 -4.97
CA SER A 42 1.74 9.19 -6.14
C SER A 42 0.54 9.86 -6.79
N GLY A 43 0.33 9.60 -8.09
CA GLY A 43 -0.97 9.83 -8.73
C GLY A 43 -2.05 8.87 -8.19
N ILE A 44 -3.22 8.88 -8.80
CA ILE A 44 -4.31 8.01 -8.36
C ILE A 44 -4.00 6.55 -8.74
N VAL A 45 -3.95 5.68 -7.73
CA VAL A 45 -3.72 4.24 -7.89
C VAL A 45 -4.82 3.43 -7.24
N CYS A 46 -5.04 2.22 -7.73
CA CYS A 46 -5.91 1.25 -7.09
C CYS A 46 -5.35 0.89 -5.71
N LEU A 47 -6.20 0.93 -4.67
CA LEU A 47 -5.79 0.61 -3.31
C LEU A 47 -5.48 -0.88 -3.08
N GLY A 48 -5.84 -1.75 -4.01
CA GLY A 48 -5.51 -3.17 -3.96
C GLY A 48 -4.23 -3.56 -4.70
N CYS A 49 -4.09 -3.14 -5.95
CA CYS A 49 -2.98 -3.58 -6.81
C CYS A 49 -1.98 -2.48 -7.20
N TYR A 50 -2.19 -1.24 -6.75
CA TYR A 50 -1.33 -0.08 -7.01
C TYR A 50 -1.14 0.31 -8.48
N ARG A 51 -1.91 -0.28 -9.40
CA ARG A 51 -1.94 0.19 -10.78
C ARG A 51 -2.50 1.61 -10.83
N TYR A 52 -1.96 2.44 -11.71
CA TYR A 52 -2.54 3.75 -11.97
C TYR A 52 -3.95 3.63 -12.53
N LEU A 53 -4.84 4.47 -12.02
CA LEU A 53 -6.22 4.60 -12.46
C LEU A 53 -6.38 5.91 -13.21
N GLN A 54 -7.10 5.87 -14.33
CA GLN A 54 -7.39 7.03 -15.16
C GLN A 54 -8.79 7.53 -14.82
N PHE A 55 -8.88 8.68 -14.17
CA PHE A 55 -10.15 9.38 -13.97
C PHE A 55 -10.26 10.44 -15.08
N GLY A 56 -11.30 10.35 -15.91
CA GLY A 56 -11.55 11.35 -16.95
C GLY A 56 -11.84 12.74 -16.36
N GLU A 57 -11.69 13.79 -17.17
CA GLU A 57 -11.89 15.20 -16.75
C GLU A 57 -13.29 15.48 -16.19
N ASP A 58 -14.29 14.68 -16.60
CA ASP A 58 -15.68 14.77 -16.14
C ASP A 58 -16.03 13.75 -15.03
N GLY A 59 -15.05 12.97 -14.54
CA GLY A 59 -15.29 11.84 -13.62
C GLY A 59 -15.87 10.58 -14.28
N ASP A 60 -16.25 10.65 -15.55
CA ASP A 60 -16.85 9.59 -16.40
C ASP A 60 -15.81 8.68 -17.11
N GLY A 61 -14.60 8.55 -16.54
CA GLY A 61 -13.75 7.39 -16.90
C GLY A 61 -14.42 6.10 -16.40
N ASP A 62 -13.92 4.92 -16.77
CA ASP A 62 -14.34 3.60 -16.22
C ASP A 62 -14.02 3.46 -14.69
N GLY A 63 -14.17 4.54 -13.90
CA GLY A 63 -14.96 4.53 -12.68
C GLY A 63 -14.53 3.58 -11.58
N ASP A 64 -13.27 3.16 -11.56
CA ASP A 64 -12.71 2.19 -10.63
C ASP A 64 -12.70 2.75 -9.20
N ARG A 65 -13.86 2.65 -8.53
CA ARG A 65 -14.12 3.04 -7.15
C ARG A 65 -14.80 1.91 -6.40
N CYS A 66 -14.49 1.79 -5.13
CA CYS A 66 -15.17 0.88 -4.23
C CYS A 66 -16.62 1.34 -4.01
N GLU A 67 -17.60 0.49 -4.33
CA GLU A 67 -19.04 0.80 -4.16
C GLU A 67 -19.43 1.12 -2.70
N ARG A 68 -18.62 0.69 -1.74
CA ARG A 68 -18.89 0.86 -0.31
C ARG A 68 -18.36 2.17 0.27
N CYS A 69 -17.14 2.57 -0.08
CA CYS A 69 -16.49 3.75 0.51
C CYS A 69 -16.16 4.86 -0.49
N ASP A 70 -16.35 4.62 -1.79
CA ASP A 70 -16.06 5.54 -2.90
C ASP A 70 -14.56 5.78 -3.20
N TRP A 71 -13.64 5.08 -2.52
CA TRP A 71 -12.20 5.20 -2.76
C TRP A 71 -11.69 4.36 -3.94
N PRO A 72 -10.53 4.70 -4.54
CA PRO A 72 -10.09 4.10 -5.81
C PRO A 72 -9.80 2.60 -5.70
N LEU A 73 -10.53 1.80 -6.44
CA LEU A 73 -10.42 0.35 -6.45
C LEU A 73 -10.85 -0.18 -7.81
N CYS A 74 -9.97 -0.88 -8.52
CA CYS A 74 -10.35 -1.42 -9.82
C CYS A 74 -11.29 -2.61 -9.72
N GLY A 75 -12.14 -2.79 -10.74
CA GLY A 75 -13.11 -3.89 -10.78
C GLY A 75 -12.52 -5.27 -10.44
N SER A 76 -11.33 -5.59 -10.96
CA SER A 76 -10.65 -6.85 -10.64
C SER A 76 -10.28 -7.03 -9.16
N CYS A 77 -10.05 -5.93 -8.43
CA CYS A 77 -9.79 -5.95 -6.99
C CYS A 77 -11.08 -5.83 -6.17
N ALA A 78 -12.16 -5.33 -6.76
CA ALA A 78 -13.48 -5.29 -6.14
C ALA A 78 -14.17 -6.68 -6.17
N ASP A 79 -14.00 -7.41 -7.27
CA ASP A 79 -14.61 -8.73 -7.48
C ASP A 79 -13.92 -9.87 -6.70
N ASP A 80 -12.70 -9.62 -6.21
CA ASP A 80 -11.83 -10.65 -5.62
C ASP A 80 -11.54 -10.34 -4.14
N GLU A 81 -12.57 -10.48 -3.30
CA GLU A 81 -12.50 -10.30 -1.84
C GLU A 81 -11.51 -11.26 -1.15
N GLU A 82 -11.10 -12.35 -1.81
CA GLU A 82 -10.13 -13.32 -1.27
C GLU A 82 -8.66 -12.95 -1.56
N THR A 83 -8.38 -12.07 -2.52
CA THR A 83 -7.00 -11.64 -2.79
C THR A 83 -6.49 -10.61 -1.78
N ALA A 84 -5.18 -10.60 -1.55
CA ALA A 84 -4.50 -9.55 -0.77
C ALA A 84 -4.85 -8.14 -1.26
N ALA A 85 -5.13 -7.96 -2.56
CA ALA A 85 -5.54 -6.68 -3.13
C ALA A 85 -6.95 -6.23 -2.69
N GLY A 86 -7.91 -7.14 -2.55
CA GLY A 86 -9.21 -6.83 -1.91
C GLY A 86 -9.08 -6.71 -0.39
N GLY A 87 -8.20 -7.52 0.21
CA GLY A 87 -7.95 -7.59 1.64
C GLY A 87 -7.29 -6.33 2.23
N ASP A 88 -6.28 -5.78 1.57
CA ASP A 88 -5.52 -4.61 2.07
C ASP A 88 -6.41 -3.37 2.16
N HIS A 89 -7.36 -3.23 1.23
CA HIS A 89 -8.29 -2.11 1.23
C HIS A 89 -9.34 -2.21 2.34
N ARG A 90 -9.64 -3.41 2.83
CA ARG A 90 -10.76 -3.68 3.74
C ARG A 90 -10.70 -2.83 5.01
N GLY A 91 -9.53 -2.71 5.62
CA GLY A 91 -9.33 -1.94 6.85
C GLY A 91 -9.72 -0.48 6.68
N GLU A 92 -9.10 0.21 5.73
CA GLU A 92 -9.45 1.61 5.48
C GLU A 92 -10.87 1.80 4.91
N CYS A 93 -11.40 0.83 4.16
CA CYS A 93 -12.75 0.86 3.62
C CYS A 93 -13.80 0.98 4.74
N GLU A 94 -13.63 0.19 5.81
CA GLU A 94 -14.51 0.25 6.98
C GLU A 94 -14.47 1.63 7.66
N VAL A 95 -13.27 2.19 7.82
CA VAL A 95 -13.04 3.52 8.41
C VAL A 95 -13.70 4.60 7.57
N PHE A 96 -13.44 4.63 6.26
CA PHE A 96 -13.95 5.65 5.34
C PHE A 96 -15.47 5.59 5.19
N ALA A 97 -16.05 4.39 5.03
CA ALA A 97 -17.49 4.22 4.95
C ALA A 97 -18.20 4.70 6.23
N LYS A 98 -17.65 4.36 7.41
CA LYS A 98 -18.20 4.79 8.71
C LYS A 98 -18.08 6.31 8.90
N ALA A 99 -16.95 6.89 8.52
CA ALA A 99 -16.70 8.32 8.62
C ALA A 99 -17.39 9.15 7.52
N ARG A 100 -17.94 8.50 6.48
CA ARG A 100 -18.51 9.11 5.28
C ARG A 100 -17.51 10.02 4.55
N VAL A 101 -16.26 9.59 4.50
CA VAL A 101 -15.19 10.27 3.78
C VAL A 101 -15.09 9.66 2.39
N THR A 102 -15.41 10.44 1.37
CA THR A 102 -15.35 10.03 -0.05
C THR A 102 -14.06 10.50 -0.71
N PHE A 103 -13.71 9.88 -1.84
CA PHE A 103 -12.51 10.24 -2.58
C PHE A 103 -12.82 11.36 -3.57
N ALA A 104 -12.14 12.50 -3.42
CA ALA A 104 -12.40 13.67 -4.26
C ALA A 104 -11.67 13.60 -5.60
N GLY A 105 -10.64 12.77 -5.73
CA GLY A 105 -9.90 12.61 -6.99
C GLY A 105 -9.10 13.83 -7.41
N ASN A 106 -8.78 14.72 -6.46
CA ASN A 106 -7.98 15.90 -6.76
C ASN A 106 -6.54 15.48 -7.06
N VAL A 107 -6.06 15.87 -8.24
CA VAL A 107 -4.69 15.70 -8.69
C VAL A 107 -4.09 17.08 -8.95
N SER A 108 -2.91 17.35 -8.41
CA SER A 108 -2.17 18.60 -8.66
C SER A 108 -1.56 18.63 -10.06
N GLU A 109 -1.06 19.80 -10.48
CA GLU A 109 -0.47 19.99 -11.82
C GLU A 109 0.71 19.05 -12.12
N ASP A 110 1.42 18.60 -11.08
CA ASP A 110 2.52 17.64 -11.15
C ASP A 110 2.07 16.17 -11.10
N GLY A 111 0.76 15.91 -11.12
CA GLY A 111 0.20 14.56 -11.20
C GLY A 111 0.08 13.85 -9.85
N VAL A 112 0.20 14.56 -8.73
CA VAL A 112 0.14 14.00 -7.38
C VAL A 112 -1.30 14.00 -6.84
N CYS A 113 -1.70 12.92 -6.16
CA CYS A 113 -2.97 12.83 -5.43
C CYS A 113 -2.72 12.80 -3.91
N PRO A 114 -2.77 13.95 -3.22
CA PRO A 114 -2.45 14.03 -1.79
C PRO A 114 -3.39 13.21 -0.88
N GLN A 115 -4.60 12.90 -1.34
CA GLN A 115 -5.54 12.09 -0.56
C GLN A 115 -5.04 10.67 -0.31
N LEU A 116 -4.17 10.13 -1.18
CA LEU A 116 -3.64 8.77 -1.01
C LEU A 116 -2.47 8.69 -0.01
N ASP A 117 -1.88 9.83 0.37
CA ASP A 117 -0.76 9.87 1.31
C ASP A 117 -1.15 9.38 2.72
N CYS A 118 -2.43 9.37 3.05
CA CYS A 118 -2.92 8.89 4.35
C CYS A 118 -3.11 7.37 4.43
N ILE A 119 -3.09 6.65 3.31
CA ILE A 119 -3.42 5.22 3.26
C ILE A 119 -2.36 4.37 3.98
N THR A 120 -1.08 4.52 3.61
CA THR A 120 0.00 3.74 4.23
C THR A 120 0.12 3.98 5.74
N PRO A 121 0.03 5.24 6.25
CA PRO A 121 -0.07 5.50 7.69
C PRO A 121 -1.31 4.87 8.34
N LEU A 122 -2.48 4.88 7.68
CA LEU A 122 -3.70 4.29 8.22
C LEU A 122 -3.56 2.76 8.38
N ARG A 123 -2.94 2.09 7.40
CA ARG A 123 -2.66 0.65 7.46
C ARG A 123 -1.63 0.27 8.54
N LEU A 124 -0.78 1.21 8.96
CA LEU A 124 0.14 1.01 10.08
C LEU A 124 -0.58 1.04 11.44
N VAL A 125 -1.70 1.76 11.57
CA VAL A 125 -2.42 1.89 12.85
C VAL A 125 -3.63 0.97 12.99
N GLU A 126 -4.20 0.49 11.88
CA GLU A 126 -5.36 -0.43 11.86
C GLU A 126 -4.97 -1.90 11.53
N GLY A 127 -3.68 -2.20 11.39
CA GLY A 127 -3.13 -3.54 11.10
C GLY A 127 -2.90 -4.44 12.31
#